data_AF-A0A016S4H9-F1
#
_entry.id   AF-A0A016S4H9-F1
#
_cell.length_a   1.000
_cell.length_b   1.000
_cell.length_c   1.000
_cell.angle_alpha   90.00
_cell.angle_beta   90.00
_cell.angle_gamma   90.00
#
_symmetry.space_group_name_H-M   'P 1'
#
loop_
_entity.id
_entity.type
_entity.pdbx_description
1 polymer ?
#
loop_
_entity_poly.entity_id
_entity_poly.type
_entity_poly.pdbx_seq_one_letter_code
_entity_poly.pdbx_strand_id
1 'polypeptide(L)' 'MDDPSSSENGHCRSYFIELVDKAQSNDDIADLITLFETLNGEELENALPSLCFLAEKCPSCLRENMLDLAHCILTGTMNS' A
#
# COMPACT_ATOMS: atom_id res chain seq x y z
N MET A 1 -25.12 22.08 15.33
CA MET A 1 -23.85 22.77 15.09
C MET A 1 -22.95 21.72 14.50
N ASP A 2 -22.89 21.69 13.18
CA ASP A 2 -22.04 20.80 12.41
C ASP A 2 -20.62 21.40 12.45
N ASP A 3 -19.73 20.75 13.17
CA ASP A 3 -18.29 21.02 13.10
C ASP A 3 -17.70 20.09 12.02
N PRO A 4 -17.27 20.61 10.86
CA PRO A 4 -16.66 19.79 9.81
C PRO A 4 -15.17 19.51 10.05
N SER A 5 -14.67 19.64 11.28
CA SER A 5 -13.26 19.40 11.63
C SER A 5 -13.09 18.01 12.23
N SER A 6 -13.16 16.99 11.39
CA SER A 6 -12.47 15.72 11.66
C SER A 6 -11.78 15.29 10.37
N SER A 7 -10.61 15.89 10.14
CA SER A 7 -9.57 15.34 9.26
C SER A 7 -8.97 14.07 9.90
N GLU A 8 -9.80 13.06 10.12
CA GLU A 8 -9.42 11.77 10.69
C GLU A 8 -9.94 10.68 9.77
N ASN A 9 -9.28 10.53 8.62
CA ASN A 9 -9.51 9.35 7.80
C ASN A 9 -8.17 8.87 7.25
N GLY A 10 -7.22 8.64 8.17
CA GLY A 10 -6.10 7.76 7.88
C GLY A 10 -6.67 6.45 7.33
N HIS A 11 -6.16 6.01 6.18
CA HIS A 11 -6.65 4.82 5.52
C HIS A 11 -6.60 3.64 6.49
N CYS A 12 -7.77 3.15 6.91
CA CYS A 12 -7.83 2.06 7.87
C CYS A 12 -7.52 0.72 7.17
N ARG A 13 -7.15 -0.30 7.94
CA ARG A 13 -6.80 -1.63 7.42
C ARG A 13 -7.80 -2.19 6.39
N SER A 14 -9.11 -1.99 6.60
CA SER A 14 -10.16 -2.47 5.68
C SER A 14 -10.06 -1.86 4.28
N TYR A 15 -9.62 -0.61 4.16
CA TYR A 15 -9.44 0.07 2.89
C TYR A 15 -8.41 -0.65 2.01
N PHE A 16 -7.23 -0.95 2.55
CA PHE A 16 -6.18 -1.64 1.81
C PHE A 16 -6.55 -3.08 1.45
N ILE A 17 -7.30 -3.76 2.31
CA ILE A 17 -7.82 -5.10 2.01
C ILE A 17 -8.72 -5.05 0.77
N GLU A 18 -9.69 -4.13 0.74
CA GLU A 18 -10.58 -3.99 -0.41
C GLU A 18 -9.84 -3.66 -1.70
N LEU A 19 -8.82 -2.80 -1.63
CA LEU A 19 -8.01 -2.43 -2.79
C LEU A 19 -7.28 -3.64 -3.39
N VAL A 20 -6.55 -4.41 -2.55
CA VAL A 20 -5.81 -5.59 -3.02
C VAL A 20 -6.75 -6.73 -3.45
N ASP A 21 -7.95 -6.82 -2.89
CA ASP A 21 -8.95 -7.81 -3.31
C ASP A 21 -9.55 -7.48 -4.68
N LYS A 22 -9.76 -6.18 -4.97
CA LYS A 22 -10.32 -5.69 -6.24
C LYS A 22 -9.32 -5.67 -7.40
N ALA A 23 -8.01 -5.70 -7.13
CA ALA A 23 -6.99 -5.71 -8.18
C ALA A 23 -7.01 -7.03 -8.98
N GLN A 24 -7.14 -6.92 -10.30
CA GLN A 24 -7.24 -8.09 -11.20
C GLN A 24 -6.22 -8.07 -12.35
N SER A 25 -5.68 -6.90 -12.69
CA SER A 25 -4.72 -6.72 -13.77
C SER A 25 -3.31 -6.43 -13.24
N ASN A 26 -2.32 -6.58 -14.12
CA ASN A 26 -0.95 -6.17 -13.81
C ASN A 26 -0.88 -4.66 -13.53
N ASP A 27 -1.66 -3.85 -14.25
CA ASP A 27 -1.70 -2.40 -14.06
C ASP A 27 -2.25 -2.05 -12.67
N ASP A 28 -3.33 -2.71 -12.23
CA ASP A 28 -3.85 -2.52 -10.86
C ASP A 28 -2.78 -2.85 -9.81
N ILE A 29 -2.00 -3.92 -10.02
CA ILE A 29 -0.94 -4.32 -9.08
C ILE A 29 0.21 -3.31 -9.09
N ALA A 30 0.58 -2.77 -10.25
CA ALA A 30 1.61 -1.73 -10.36
C ALA A 30 1.18 -0.42 -9.67
N ASP A 31 -0.09 -0.04 -9.84
CA ASP A 31 -0.68 1.12 -9.17
C ASP A 31 -0.70 0.93 -7.65
N LEU A 32 -1.01 -0.28 -7.18
CA LEU A 32 -0.95 -0.60 -5.76
C LEU A 32 0.48 -0.53 -5.22
N ILE A 33 1.47 -1.10 -5.91
CA ILE A 33 2.88 -0.99 -5.49
C ILE A 33 3.26 0.48 -5.32
N THR A 34 2.91 1.32 -6.30
CA THR A 34 3.15 2.77 -6.24
C THR A 34 2.42 3.42 -5.05
N LEU A 35 1.17 3.04 -4.77
CA LEU A 35 0.43 3.51 -3.60
C LEU A 35 1.17 3.16 -2.31
N PHE A 36 1.61 1.91 -2.16
CA PHE A 36 2.33 1.43 -0.97
C PHE A 36 3.65 2.19 -0.74
N GLU A 37 4.34 2.63 -1.80
CA GLU A 37 5.55 3.47 -1.71
C GLU A 37 5.27 4.86 -1.11
N THR A 38 4.05 5.37 -1.23
CA THR A 38 3.68 6.71 -0.76
C THR A 38 3.15 6.76 0.68
N LEU A 39 2.90 5.59 1.29
CA LEU A 39 2.31 5.52 2.61
C LEU A 39 3.26 6.05 3.68
N ASN A 40 2.71 6.83 4.61
CA ASN A 40 3.44 7.18 5.82
C ASN A 40 3.50 5.99 6.80
N GLY A 41 4.26 6.12 7.89
CA GLY A 41 4.47 5.01 8.84
C GLY A 41 3.18 4.40 9.43
N GLU A 42 2.20 5.23 9.80
CA GLU A 42 0.92 4.74 10.35
C GLU A 42 0.07 4.04 9.29
N GLU A 43 0.02 4.61 8.08
CA GLU A 43 -0.69 4.00 6.96
C GLU A 43 -0.04 2.69 6.54
N LEU A 44 1.29 2.65 6.50
CA LEU A 44 2.05 1.45 6.17
C LEU A 44 1.79 0.33 7.18
N GLU A 45 1.82 0.62 8.49
CA GLU A 45 1.49 -0.35 9.53
C GLU A 45 0.09 -0.96 9.33
N ASN A 46 -0.89 -0.12 8.97
CA ASN A 46 -2.25 -0.57 8.65
C ASN A 46 -2.32 -1.40 7.36
N ALA A 47 -1.44 -1.13 6.40
CA ALA A 47 -1.43 -1.73 5.08
C ALA A 47 -0.54 -2.98 4.98
N LEU A 48 0.37 -3.22 5.92
CA LEU A 48 1.32 -4.36 5.94
C LEU A 48 0.66 -5.72 5.64
N PRO A 49 -0.49 -6.09 6.24
CA PRO A 49 -1.15 -7.36 5.91
C PRO A 49 -1.57 -7.44 4.44
N SER A 50 -2.05 -6.34 3.87
CA SER A 50 -2.45 -6.25 2.46
C SER A 50 -1.24 -6.24 1.53
N LEU A 51 -0.12 -5.64 1.94
CA LEU A 51 1.15 -5.68 1.21
C LEU A 51 1.66 -7.12 1.07
N CYS A 52 1.63 -7.91 2.15
CA CYS A 52 2.02 -9.33 2.09
C CYS A 52 1.16 -10.09 1.07
N PHE A 53 -0.16 -9.86 1.08
CA PHE A 53 -1.08 -10.51 0.16
C PHE A 53 -0.86 -10.06 -1.30
N LEU A 54 -0.57 -8.77 -1.51
CA LEU A 54 -0.21 -8.24 -2.82
C LEU A 54 1.09 -8.90 -3.34
N ALA A 55 2.08 -9.12 -2.47
CA ALA A 55 3.33 -9.79 -2.83
C ALA A 55 3.12 -11.25 -3.28
N GLU A 56 2.18 -11.97 -2.64
CA GLU A 56 1.79 -13.32 -3.05
C GLU A 56 1.10 -13.35 -4.42
N LYS A 57 0.26 -12.35 -4.71
CA LYS A 57 -0.44 -12.19 -6.00
C LYS A 57 0.44 -11.57 -7.09
N CYS A 58 1.60 -11.02 -6.74
CA CYS A 58 2.40 -10.20 -7.63
C CYS A 58 2.88 -11.01 -8.85
N PRO A 59 2.57 -10.56 -10.08
CA PRO A 59 3.00 -11.25 -11.29
C PRO A 59 4.52 -11.16 -11.43
N SER A 60 5.13 -12.13 -12.11
CA SER A 60 6.59 -12.20 -12.25
C SER A 60 7.19 -10.95 -12.90
N CYS A 61 6.45 -10.27 -13.77
CA CYS A 61 6.89 -9.03 -14.42
C CYS A 61 6.96 -7.81 -13.49
N LEU A 62 6.33 -7.86 -12.31
CA LEU A 62 6.35 -6.77 -11.31
C LEU A 62 7.10 -7.16 -10.02
N ARG A 63 7.74 -8.33 -10.01
CA ARG A 63 8.45 -8.83 -8.85
C ARG A 63 9.62 -7.93 -8.46
N GLU A 64 10.30 -7.33 -9.43
CA GLU A 64 11.38 -6.37 -9.17
C GLU A 64 10.83 -5.13 -8.44
N ASN A 65 9.75 -4.54 -8.92
CA ASN A 65 9.07 -3.41 -8.25
C ASN A 65 8.64 -3.75 -6.82
N MET A 66 8.14 -4.97 -6.58
CA MET A 66 7.77 -5.41 -5.23
C MET A 66 8.98 -5.54 -4.30
N LEU A 67 10.13 -5.99 -4.82
CA LEU A 67 11.37 -6.06 -4.05
C LEU A 67 11.94 -4.67 -3.77
N ASP A 68 11.85 -3.74 -4.72
CA ASP A 68 12.24 -2.34 -4.55
C ASP A 68 11.39 -1.67 -3.47
N LEU A 69 10.07 -1.86 -3.49
CA LEU A 69 9.16 -1.40 -2.44
C LEU A 69 9.54 -2.01 -1.06
N ALA A 70 9.76 -3.32 -0.99
CA ALA A 70 10.16 -3.97 0.25
C ALA A 70 11.50 -3.43 0.77
N HIS A 71 12.46 -3.18 -0.12
CA HIS A 71 13.72 -2.55 0.23
C HIS A 71 13.49 -1.15 0.78
N CYS A 72 12.71 -0.31 0.10
CA CYS A 72 12.37 1.05 0.53
C CYS A 72 11.75 1.10 1.93
N ILE A 73 10.83 0.17 2.21
CA ILE A 73 10.21 0.02 3.53
C ILE A 73 11.26 -0.37 4.58
N LEU A 74 12.09 -1.38 4.31
CA LEU A 74 13.05 -1.92 5.27
C LEU A 74 14.21 -0.97 5.56
N THR A 75 14.66 -0.21 4.57
CA THR A 75 15.74 0.77 4.74
C THR A 75 15.25 2.13 5.22
N GLY A 76 13.93 2.31 5.35
CA GLY A 76 13.34 3.59 5.77
C GLY A 76 13.64 4.73 4.80
N THR A 77 13.95 4.41 3.53
CA THR A 77 14.21 5.41 2.48
C THR A 77 12.94 6.02 1.91
N MET A 78 11.78 5.65 2.44
CA MET A 78 10.52 6.36 2.20
C MET A 78 10.60 7.74 2.89
N ASN A 79 11.04 8.73 2.11
CA ASN A 79 11.17 10.17 2.41
C ASN A 79 12.35 10.56 3.33
N SER A 80 13.47 10.96 2.71
CA SER A 80 14.35 12.04 3.21
C SER A 80 14.08 13.33 2.45
#